data_AF-A0A7S2IEM7-F1
#
_entry.id   AF-A0A7S2IEM7-F1
#
_cell.length_a   1.000
_cell.length_b   1.000
_cell.length_c   1.000
_cell.angle_alpha   90.00
_cell.angle_beta   90.00
_cell.angle_gamma   90.00
#
_symmetry.space_group_name_H-M   'P 1'
#
loop_
_entity.id
_entity.type
_entity.pdbx_description
1 polymer ?
#
loop_
_entity_poly.entity_id
_entity_poly.type
_entity_poly.pdbx_seq_one_letter_code
_entity_poly.pdbx_strand_id
1 'polypeptide(L)'
;DVMCEEIYASNLEEVRDTTLSRARNAHLRFVPFERFKKAGLIPRFGSQTNFVHPEVPEACNMCLCSPYEDFDRSTTAFIFVSHRWLRPRQGPAGHPDDFDHQKHKLIVEACERLRGPRAPIAEHMQIALWVDFACLDQDSSPAQELEERMTTLIGVCDLLLTPVVDPDHEEWSLPLKITGSAIVDYKAKAWQTYWQRAWCRVEAFLAATVPIIEDDGRGANFRGAIHSAAQARRRPHAIFGTKELTMSRPPLFIPPLTGTTFLKYAPEEGDLTSETDRPVIALLTAEARAA
;
A
#
# COMPACT_ATOMS: atom_id res chain seq x y z
N ASP A 1 -16.59 6.63 -45.47
CA ASP A 1 -16.93 7.67 -44.49
C ASP A 1 -17.26 7.14 -43.11
N VAL A 2 -18.16 6.16 -42.92
CA VAL A 2 -18.51 5.62 -41.59
C VAL A 2 -17.31 5.04 -40.81
N MET A 3 -16.38 4.32 -41.45
CA MET A 3 -15.19 3.79 -40.74
C MET A 3 -14.19 4.85 -40.28
N CYS A 4 -14.17 6.06 -40.87
CA CYS A 4 -13.25 7.11 -40.42
C CYS A 4 -13.77 7.81 -39.16
N GLU A 5 -15.09 7.91 -38.97
CA GLU A 5 -15.69 8.51 -37.77
C GLU A 5 -15.55 7.60 -36.54
N GLU A 6 -15.69 6.28 -36.69
CA GLU A 6 -15.51 5.32 -35.59
C GLU A 6 -14.05 5.30 -35.07
N ILE A 7 -13.06 5.34 -35.97
CA ILE A 7 -11.64 5.41 -35.59
C ILE A 7 -11.30 6.76 -34.94
N TYR A 8 -11.94 7.86 -35.36
CA TYR A 8 -11.72 9.16 -34.76
C TYR A 8 -12.34 9.26 -33.35
N ALA A 9 -13.52 8.67 -33.14
CA ALA A 9 -14.19 8.62 -31.85
C ALA A 9 -13.43 7.74 -30.84
N SER A 10 -12.95 6.56 -31.26
CA SER A 10 -12.15 5.69 -30.38
C SER A 10 -10.83 6.34 -29.96
N ASN A 11 -10.14 7.01 -30.89
CA ASN A 11 -8.90 7.74 -30.60
C ASN A 11 -9.14 8.95 -29.69
N LEU A 12 -10.30 9.62 -29.79
CA LEU A 12 -10.67 10.73 -28.90
C LEU A 12 -11.05 10.25 -27.49
N GLU A 13 -11.66 9.08 -27.33
CA GLU A 13 -11.90 8.46 -26.02
C GLU A 13 -10.59 8.01 -25.38
N GLU A 14 -9.69 7.36 -26.12
CA GLU A 14 -8.39 6.91 -25.63
C GLU A 14 -7.47 8.09 -25.20
N VAL A 15 -7.47 9.19 -25.97
CA VAL A 15 -6.72 10.43 -25.64
C VAL A 15 -7.35 11.17 -24.45
N ARG A 16 -8.69 11.14 -24.30
CA ARG A 16 -9.38 11.71 -23.12
C ARG A 16 -9.11 10.90 -21.86
N ASP A 17 -9.11 9.57 -21.95
CA ASP A 17 -8.86 8.68 -20.82
C ASP A 17 -7.41 8.78 -20.33
N THR A 18 -6.44 8.88 -21.24
CA THR A 18 -5.03 9.12 -20.89
C THR A 18 -4.77 10.52 -20.30
N THR A 19 -5.46 11.56 -20.77
CA THR A 19 -5.32 12.92 -20.21
C THR A 19 -5.99 13.04 -18.84
N LEU A 20 -7.15 12.38 -18.63
CA LEU A 20 -7.82 12.30 -17.33
C LEU A 20 -7.07 11.42 -16.33
N SER A 21 -6.47 10.31 -16.79
CA SER A 21 -5.55 9.48 -15.98
C SER A 21 -4.35 10.29 -15.49
N ARG A 22 -3.69 11.05 -16.39
CA ARG A 22 -2.57 11.92 -16.01
C ARG A 22 -2.94 13.05 -15.05
N ALA A 23 -4.10 13.69 -15.25
CA ALA A 23 -4.59 14.71 -14.32
C ALA A 23 -4.97 14.14 -12.94
N ARG A 24 -5.48 12.90 -12.89
CA ARG A 24 -5.79 12.18 -11.64
C ARG A 24 -4.53 11.75 -10.89
N ASN A 25 -3.42 11.51 -11.59
CA ASN A 25 -2.17 11.06 -10.99
C ASN A 25 -1.25 12.21 -10.52
N ALA A 26 -1.47 13.44 -10.97
CA ALA A 26 -0.60 14.62 -10.76
C ALA A 26 -0.39 15.08 -9.30
N HIS A 27 -0.99 14.38 -8.35
CA HIS A 27 -0.86 14.69 -6.92
C HIS A 27 -0.50 13.47 -6.07
N LEU A 28 -0.32 12.31 -6.68
CA LEU A 28 0.18 11.14 -5.98
C LEU A 28 1.66 11.36 -5.66
N ARG A 29 2.06 10.93 -4.46
CA ARG A 29 3.41 11.13 -3.95
C ARG A 29 3.93 9.82 -3.40
N PHE A 30 5.20 9.52 -3.68
CA PHE A 30 5.86 8.32 -3.18
C PHE A 30 7.23 8.68 -2.63
N VAL A 31 7.71 7.94 -1.64
CA VAL A 31 9.08 8.07 -1.14
C VAL A 31 9.99 7.11 -1.89
N PRO A 32 11.05 7.58 -2.58
CA PRO A 32 12.06 6.69 -3.14
C PRO A 32 12.68 5.81 -2.05
N PHE A 33 12.75 4.49 -2.28
CA PHE A 33 13.16 3.53 -1.26
C PHE A 33 14.50 3.84 -0.61
N GLU A 34 15.49 4.25 -1.40
CA GLU A 34 16.82 4.60 -0.88
C GLU A 34 16.78 5.81 0.08
N ARG A 35 15.89 6.78 -0.17
CA ARG A 35 15.68 7.92 0.74
C ARG A 35 14.97 7.47 2.01
N PHE A 36 13.94 6.63 1.89
CA PHE A 36 13.22 6.05 3.03
C PHE A 36 14.17 5.24 3.94
N LYS A 37 15.01 4.39 3.35
CA LYS A 37 16.01 3.58 4.06
C LYS A 37 17.02 4.47 4.80
N LYS A 38 17.58 5.48 4.11
CA LYS A 38 18.56 6.41 4.69
C LYS A 38 17.98 7.24 5.86
N ALA A 39 16.69 7.53 5.84
CA ALA A 39 16.04 8.30 6.91
C ALA A 39 16.10 7.63 8.28
N GLY A 40 16.13 6.28 8.34
CA GLY A 40 16.17 5.53 9.60
C GLY A 40 14.86 5.52 10.41
N LEU A 41 13.83 6.19 9.92
CA LEU A 41 12.47 6.27 10.47
C LEU A 41 11.46 6.52 9.35
N ILE A 42 10.15 6.38 9.63
CA ILE A 42 9.10 6.73 8.66
C ILE A 42 9.03 8.26 8.55
N PRO A 43 9.44 8.86 7.41
CA PRO A 43 9.54 10.31 7.31
C PRO A 43 8.14 10.92 7.33
N ARG A 44 7.99 12.04 8.04
CA ARG A 44 6.77 12.86 7.95
C ARG A 44 6.81 13.69 6.68
N PHE A 45 5.66 13.81 6.02
CA PHE A 45 5.41 14.87 5.04
C PHE A 45 4.37 15.85 5.59
N GLY A 46 4.63 17.15 5.49
CA GLY A 46 3.63 18.17 5.76
C GLY A 46 4.04 19.55 5.26
N SER A 47 3.09 20.48 5.18
CA SER A 47 3.35 21.85 4.72
C SER A 47 4.05 22.74 5.75
N GLN A 48 4.04 22.40 7.05
CA GLN A 48 4.73 23.15 8.09
C GLN A 48 6.21 22.74 8.18
N THR A 49 7.10 23.52 7.56
CA THR A 49 8.54 23.21 7.49
C THR A 49 9.26 23.16 8.84
N ASN A 50 8.71 23.83 9.86
CA ASN A 50 9.31 23.92 11.19
C ASN A 50 8.68 22.95 12.21
N PHE A 51 7.91 21.97 11.73
CA PHE A 51 7.33 20.97 12.61
C PHE A 51 8.42 20.11 13.27
N VAL A 52 8.31 19.98 14.59
CA VAL A 52 9.11 19.08 15.42
C VAL A 52 8.14 18.18 16.17
N HIS A 53 8.30 16.86 16.02
CA HIS A 53 7.43 15.92 16.70
C HIS A 53 7.67 15.98 18.22
N PRO A 54 6.62 16.11 19.05
CA PRO A 54 6.76 16.38 20.49
C PRO A 54 7.42 15.24 21.27
N GLU A 55 7.34 14.01 20.79
CA GLU A 55 7.90 12.82 21.47
C GLU A 55 9.10 12.20 20.74
N VAL A 56 9.41 12.66 19.53
CA VAL A 56 10.47 12.08 18.68
C VAL A 56 11.15 13.24 17.95
N PRO A 57 12.01 14.02 18.62
CA PRO A 57 12.56 15.27 18.07
C PRO A 57 13.23 15.11 16.70
N GLU A 58 13.79 13.94 16.41
CA GLU A 58 14.41 13.55 15.15
C GLU A 58 13.40 13.28 14.02
N ALA A 59 12.13 12.98 14.33
CA ALA A 59 11.05 12.82 13.37
C ALA A 59 10.48 14.20 12.96
N CYS A 60 11.36 15.09 12.52
CA CYS A 60 10.98 16.38 11.96
C CYS A 60 10.30 16.20 10.59
N ASN A 61 9.79 17.30 10.05
CA ASN A 61 9.19 17.29 8.72
C ASN A 61 10.27 17.15 7.63
N MET A 62 10.49 15.93 7.16
CA MET A 62 11.58 15.62 6.22
C MET A 62 11.19 15.82 4.76
N CYS A 63 9.89 15.77 4.44
CA CYS A 63 9.34 15.96 3.08
C CYS A 63 10.07 15.15 1.99
N LEU A 64 10.31 13.86 2.23
CA LEU A 64 11.14 13.02 1.33
C LEU A 64 10.40 12.48 0.10
N CYS A 65 9.07 12.62 0.03
CA CYS A 65 8.29 12.13 -1.09
C CYS A 65 8.54 12.95 -2.37
N SER A 66 8.30 12.33 -3.52
CA SER A 66 8.34 12.96 -4.84
C SER A 66 7.02 12.66 -5.56
N PRO A 67 6.56 13.58 -6.43
CA PRO A 67 5.40 13.32 -7.30
C PRO A 67 5.55 12.01 -8.08
N TYR A 68 4.44 11.34 -8.36
CA TYR A 68 4.41 10.07 -9.09
C TYR A 68 5.02 10.19 -10.49
N GLU A 69 4.83 11.32 -11.16
CA GLU A 69 5.36 11.62 -12.49
C GLU A 69 6.90 11.72 -12.53
N ASP A 70 7.57 11.90 -11.39
CA ASP A 70 9.03 11.92 -11.32
C ASP A 70 9.64 10.52 -11.39
N PHE A 71 8.82 9.46 -11.30
CA PHE A 71 9.26 8.08 -11.36
C PHE A 71 9.04 7.49 -12.75
N ASP A 72 10.07 6.85 -13.30
CA ASP A 72 9.91 6.03 -14.50
C ASP A 72 9.17 4.74 -14.13
N ARG A 73 7.90 4.64 -14.55
CA ARG A 73 7.03 3.48 -14.33
C ARG A 73 7.67 2.18 -14.81
N SER A 74 8.38 2.20 -15.93
CA SER A 74 8.97 1.00 -16.54
C SER A 74 10.04 0.38 -15.65
N THR A 75 10.78 1.20 -14.90
CA THR A 75 11.87 0.77 -14.03
C THR A 75 11.58 0.91 -12.53
N THR A 76 10.37 1.29 -12.12
CA THR A 76 10.03 1.53 -10.70
C THR A 76 8.88 0.64 -10.26
N ALA A 77 9.08 -0.17 -9.22
CA ALA A 77 8.03 -0.91 -8.53
C ALA A 77 7.38 -0.03 -7.44
N PHE A 78 6.06 0.14 -7.51
CA PHE A 78 5.31 0.96 -6.55
C PHE A 78 4.66 0.07 -5.51
N ILE A 79 4.93 0.34 -4.23
CA ILE A 79 4.46 -0.47 -3.12
C ILE A 79 3.59 0.40 -2.22
N PHE A 80 2.33 -0.01 -2.05
CA PHE A 80 1.43 0.56 -1.05
C PHE A 80 1.70 -0.11 0.29
N VAL A 81 2.09 0.66 1.31
CA VAL A 81 2.29 0.16 2.66
C VAL A 81 1.01 0.32 3.46
N SER A 82 0.24 -0.75 3.56
CA SER A 82 -1.00 -0.77 4.34
C SER A 82 -0.71 -1.25 5.76
N HIS A 83 -0.98 -0.41 6.76
CA HIS A 83 -0.51 -0.65 8.11
C HIS A 83 -1.39 -0.02 9.20
N ARG A 84 -1.22 -0.50 10.43
CA ARG A 84 -1.77 0.11 11.64
C ARG A 84 -0.75 1.08 12.23
N TRP A 85 -1.16 2.27 12.64
CA TRP A 85 -0.33 3.14 13.50
C TRP A 85 -0.06 2.49 14.87
N LEU A 86 1.20 2.49 15.29
CA LEU A 86 1.62 1.91 16.58
C LEU A 86 1.42 2.89 17.74
N ARG A 87 1.46 4.21 17.46
CA ARG A 87 1.14 5.27 18.42
C ARG A 87 0.02 6.17 17.88
N PRO A 88 -1.22 5.66 17.77
CA PRO A 88 -2.34 6.47 17.34
C PRO A 88 -2.68 7.48 18.44
N ARG A 89 -2.43 8.76 18.20
CA ARG A 89 -2.83 9.86 19.07
C ARG A 89 -3.42 10.98 18.22
N GLN A 90 -4.33 11.75 18.80
CA GLN A 90 -4.86 12.93 18.14
C GLN A 90 -3.78 14.03 18.08
N GLY A 91 -3.71 14.71 16.95
CA GLY A 91 -2.80 15.83 16.74
C GLY A 91 -1.33 15.40 16.56
N PRO A 92 -0.37 16.29 16.87
CA PRO A 92 1.02 16.17 16.44
C PRO A 92 1.83 15.07 17.13
N ALA A 93 1.28 14.44 18.18
CA ALA A 93 1.93 13.34 18.90
C ALA A 93 1.63 11.96 18.31
N GLY A 94 0.73 11.87 17.33
CA GLY A 94 0.46 10.62 16.63
C GLY A 94 1.64 10.22 15.75
N HIS A 95 2.01 8.94 15.78
CA HIS A 95 3.10 8.43 14.95
C HIS A 95 2.80 7.02 14.43
N PRO A 96 3.09 6.72 13.16
CA PRO A 96 2.82 5.39 12.61
C PRO A 96 3.70 4.33 13.25
N ASP A 97 4.93 4.66 13.62
CA ASP A 97 5.91 3.73 14.19
C ASP A 97 6.02 3.80 15.72
N ASP A 98 6.69 2.83 16.33
CA ASP A 98 7.11 2.85 17.74
C ASP A 98 8.37 3.72 17.94
N PHE A 99 8.89 3.76 19.17
CA PHE A 99 10.10 4.52 19.52
C PHE A 99 11.40 3.86 19.04
N ASP A 100 11.36 2.56 18.72
CA ASP A 100 12.52 1.81 18.23
C ASP A 100 12.56 1.72 16.70
N HIS A 101 11.61 2.37 16.03
CA HIS A 101 11.40 2.37 14.58
C HIS A 101 11.29 0.96 14.00
N GLN A 102 10.64 0.04 14.72
CA GLN A 102 10.58 -1.36 14.30
C GLN A 102 9.83 -1.51 12.98
N LYS A 103 8.78 -0.73 12.74
CA LYS A 103 8.04 -0.82 11.48
C LYS A 103 8.87 -0.32 10.30
N HIS A 104 9.59 0.79 10.46
CA HIS A 104 10.54 1.26 9.44
C HIS A 104 11.53 0.14 9.07
N LYS A 105 12.16 -0.48 10.08
CA LYS A 105 13.09 -1.61 9.87
C LYS A 105 12.44 -2.77 9.11
N LEU A 106 11.20 -3.12 9.45
CA LEU A 106 10.44 -4.16 8.74
C LEU A 106 10.15 -3.80 7.29
N ILE A 107 9.73 -2.56 7.01
CA ILE A 107 9.48 -2.09 5.63
C ILE A 107 10.77 -2.15 4.81
N VAL A 108 11.89 -1.69 5.40
CA VAL A 108 13.21 -1.72 4.73
C VAL A 108 13.61 -3.14 4.40
N GLU A 109 13.60 -4.04 5.38
CA GLU A 109 13.99 -5.43 5.19
C GLU A 109 13.07 -6.14 4.18
N ALA A 110 11.77 -5.89 4.23
CA ALA A 110 10.82 -6.44 3.25
C ALA A 110 11.19 -6.03 1.82
N CYS A 111 11.48 -4.75 1.60
CA CYS A 111 11.86 -4.24 0.28
C CYS A 111 13.18 -4.83 -0.22
N GLU A 112 14.19 -4.97 0.64
CA GLU A 112 15.45 -5.64 0.30
C GLU A 112 15.24 -7.12 -0.07
N ARG A 113 14.31 -7.82 0.59
CA ARG A 113 13.98 -9.21 0.26
C ARG A 113 13.13 -9.35 -1.00
N LEU A 114 12.35 -8.32 -1.33
CA LEU A 114 11.52 -8.27 -2.53
C LEU A 114 12.31 -7.94 -3.79
N ARG A 115 13.46 -7.25 -3.68
CA ARG A 115 14.30 -6.83 -4.80
C ARG A 115 15.61 -7.63 -4.86
N GLY A 116 15.94 -8.17 -6.02
CA GLY A 116 17.23 -8.84 -6.24
C GLY A 116 17.25 -9.84 -7.40
N PRO A 117 18.38 -10.54 -7.62
CA PRO A 117 18.58 -11.39 -8.81
C PRO A 117 17.57 -12.53 -8.96
N ARG A 118 16.97 -12.98 -7.86
CA ARG A 118 15.95 -14.07 -7.81
C ARG A 118 14.68 -13.67 -7.07
N ALA A 119 14.57 -12.39 -6.69
CA ALA A 119 13.43 -11.90 -5.93
C ALA A 119 12.24 -11.58 -6.86
N PRO A 120 11.04 -11.35 -6.32
CA PRO A 120 9.87 -10.96 -7.09
C PRO A 120 10.03 -9.68 -7.91
N ILE A 121 10.80 -8.70 -7.40
CA ILE A 121 11.17 -7.46 -8.08
C ILE A 121 12.61 -7.60 -8.59
N ALA A 122 12.83 -7.28 -9.87
CA ALA A 122 14.15 -7.40 -10.47
C ALA A 122 15.14 -6.41 -9.84
N GLU A 123 16.42 -6.82 -9.74
CA GLU A 123 17.48 -6.05 -9.09
C GLU A 123 17.68 -4.63 -9.65
N HIS A 124 17.51 -4.46 -10.96
CA HIS A 124 17.67 -3.16 -11.63
C HIS A 124 16.49 -2.20 -11.40
N MET A 125 15.38 -2.68 -10.84
CA MET A 125 14.23 -1.83 -10.59
C MET A 125 14.41 -1.00 -9.32
N GLN A 126 13.91 0.23 -9.37
CA GLN A 126 13.72 1.07 -8.20
C GLN A 126 12.48 0.63 -7.44
N ILE A 127 12.40 1.00 -6.16
CA ILE A 127 11.19 0.87 -5.35
C ILE A 127 10.74 2.27 -4.94
N ALA A 128 9.44 2.53 -5.08
CA ALA A 128 8.77 3.73 -4.60
C ALA A 128 7.69 3.34 -3.59
N LEU A 129 7.76 3.89 -2.38
CA LEU A 129 6.88 3.54 -1.27
C LEU A 129 5.79 4.59 -1.09
N TRP A 130 4.54 4.15 -1.02
CA TRP A 130 3.48 4.97 -0.47
C TRP A 130 3.23 4.57 0.99
N VAL A 131 3.37 5.53 1.89
CA VAL A 131 3.04 5.41 3.32
C VAL A 131 2.28 6.66 3.69
N ASP A 132 1.10 6.52 4.30
CA ASP A 132 0.18 7.63 4.61
C ASP A 132 0.90 8.84 5.24
N PHE A 133 1.66 8.62 6.32
CA PHE A 133 2.39 9.63 7.08
C PHE A 133 3.49 10.34 6.28
N ALA A 134 4.00 9.66 5.26
CA ALA A 134 5.11 10.13 4.43
C ALA A 134 4.67 10.74 3.10
N CYS A 135 3.41 10.55 2.71
CA CYS A 135 2.92 10.93 1.37
C CYS A 135 1.70 11.85 1.42
N LEU A 136 0.96 11.89 2.52
CA LEU A 136 -0.17 12.81 2.74
C LEU A 136 0.27 14.00 3.58
N ASP A 137 -0.25 15.19 3.28
CA ASP A 137 0.08 16.41 4.06
C ASP A 137 -0.53 16.33 5.47
N GLN A 138 0.31 15.99 6.45
CA GLN A 138 -0.07 15.84 7.86
C GLN A 138 -0.44 17.17 8.54
N ASP A 139 -0.25 18.32 7.87
CA ASP A 139 -0.66 19.64 8.36
C ASP A 139 -2.02 20.09 7.79
N SER A 140 -2.63 19.28 6.93
CA SER A 140 -3.89 19.57 6.23
C SER A 140 -5.03 18.62 6.66
N SER A 141 -5.88 18.19 5.72
CA SER A 141 -6.89 17.14 5.91
C SER A 141 -6.42 15.84 5.24
N PRO A 142 -5.49 15.08 5.84
CA PRO A 142 -4.93 13.88 5.21
C PRO A 142 -5.98 12.79 4.94
N ALA A 143 -7.03 12.70 5.79
CA ALA A 143 -8.13 11.78 5.59
C ALA A 143 -8.89 12.07 4.29
N GLN A 144 -9.26 13.33 4.06
CA GLN A 144 -9.95 13.74 2.83
C GLN A 144 -9.10 13.48 1.57
N GLU A 145 -7.79 13.79 1.63
CA GLU A 145 -6.89 13.51 0.50
C GLU A 145 -6.85 12.01 0.17
N LEU A 146 -6.87 11.15 1.19
CA LEU A 146 -6.88 9.70 1.03
C LEU A 146 -8.21 9.19 0.45
N GLU A 147 -9.33 9.67 1.01
CA GLU A 147 -10.69 9.30 0.58
C GLU A 147 -10.92 9.55 -0.91
N GLU A 148 -10.50 10.70 -1.41
CA GLU A 148 -10.72 11.11 -2.81
C GLU A 148 -9.85 10.34 -3.82
N ARG A 149 -8.81 9.63 -3.35
CA ARG A 149 -7.73 9.13 -4.23
C ARG A 149 -7.36 7.66 -4.04
N MET A 150 -7.92 6.99 -3.03
CA MET A 150 -7.54 5.63 -2.65
C MET A 150 -7.54 4.65 -3.84
N THR A 151 -8.62 4.63 -4.63
CA THR A 151 -8.76 3.71 -5.77
C THR A 151 -7.69 3.96 -6.84
N THR A 152 -7.40 5.22 -7.18
CA THR A 152 -6.34 5.57 -8.15
C THR A 152 -4.96 5.26 -7.60
N LEU A 153 -4.70 5.61 -6.35
CA LEU A 153 -3.44 5.34 -5.66
C LEU A 153 -3.11 3.84 -5.62
N ILE A 154 -4.08 3.02 -5.21
CA ILE A 154 -3.93 1.55 -5.27
C ILE A 154 -3.78 1.12 -6.73
N GLY A 155 -4.57 1.67 -7.63
CA GLY A 155 -4.52 1.49 -9.09
C GLY A 155 -3.11 1.49 -9.68
N VAL A 156 -2.28 2.46 -9.29
CA VAL A 156 -0.89 2.61 -9.79
C VAL A 156 0.14 1.76 -9.05
N CYS A 157 -0.21 1.16 -7.91
CA CYS A 157 0.69 0.30 -7.14
C CYS A 157 0.78 -1.11 -7.73
N ASP A 158 1.94 -1.75 -7.60
CA ASP A 158 2.20 -3.11 -8.06
C ASP A 158 2.06 -4.16 -6.93
N LEU A 159 2.14 -3.72 -5.68
CA LEU A 159 2.16 -4.57 -4.49
C LEU A 159 1.51 -3.86 -3.30
N LEU A 160 0.75 -4.62 -2.50
CA LEU A 160 0.34 -4.22 -1.16
C LEU A 160 1.27 -4.90 -0.13
N LEU A 161 1.92 -4.13 0.74
CA LEU A 161 2.78 -4.63 1.81
C LEU A 161 2.21 -4.25 3.17
N THR A 162 2.02 -5.23 4.05
CA THR A 162 1.63 -5.00 5.44
C THR A 162 2.76 -5.39 6.40
N PRO A 163 3.47 -4.42 6.99
CA PRO A 163 4.44 -4.68 8.03
C PRO A 163 3.75 -4.99 9.36
N VAL A 164 4.19 -6.05 10.06
CA VAL A 164 3.58 -6.49 11.32
C VAL A 164 4.60 -6.50 12.45
N VAL A 165 4.59 -5.44 13.27
CA VAL A 165 5.36 -5.42 14.53
C VAL A 165 4.65 -6.30 15.54
N ASP A 166 5.31 -7.38 15.95
CA ASP A 166 4.75 -8.39 16.85
C ASP A 166 5.76 -8.74 17.97
N PRO A 167 5.58 -8.17 19.18
CA PRO A 167 6.46 -8.50 20.32
C PRO A 167 6.32 -9.97 20.73
N ASP A 168 5.13 -10.55 20.56
CA ASP A 168 4.78 -11.91 20.99
C ASP A 168 5.06 -12.96 19.90
N HIS A 169 5.91 -12.62 18.92
CA HIS A 169 6.16 -13.45 17.75
C HIS A 169 6.72 -14.85 18.08
N GLU A 170 7.34 -15.05 19.24
CA GLU A 170 7.85 -16.35 19.70
C GLU A 170 6.73 -17.31 20.13
N GLU A 171 5.56 -16.81 20.50
CA GLU A 171 4.45 -17.60 21.06
C GLU A 171 3.69 -18.43 20.02
N TRP A 172 3.92 -18.17 18.73
CA TRP A 172 3.25 -18.86 17.64
C TRP A 172 4.25 -19.29 16.57
N SER A 173 3.82 -20.13 15.63
CA SER A 173 4.66 -20.59 14.53
C SER A 173 3.99 -20.29 13.19
N LEU A 174 4.79 -20.02 12.17
CA LEU A 174 4.25 -19.88 10.82
C LEU A 174 3.57 -21.18 10.40
N PRO A 175 2.38 -21.11 9.78
CA PRO A 175 1.68 -22.30 9.32
C PRO A 175 2.53 -23.03 8.28
N LEU A 176 2.62 -24.35 8.38
CA LEU A 176 3.31 -25.18 7.37
C LEU A 176 2.63 -25.10 6.00
N LYS A 177 1.31 -24.89 6.01
CA LYS A 177 0.47 -24.63 4.84
C LYS A 177 -0.57 -23.59 5.24
N ILE A 178 -0.76 -22.58 4.41
CA ILE A 178 -1.91 -21.67 4.52
C ILE A 178 -3.09 -22.42 3.92
N THR A 179 -3.98 -22.93 4.77
CA THR A 179 -5.00 -23.92 4.39
C THR A 179 -6.35 -23.32 4.05
N GLY A 180 -6.53 -22.00 4.17
CA GLY A 180 -7.74 -21.37 3.63
C GLY A 180 -7.98 -19.92 4.02
N SER A 181 -7.25 -19.37 5.00
CA SER A 181 -7.31 -17.93 5.27
C SER A 181 -6.04 -17.48 5.97
N ALA A 182 -5.09 -16.92 5.21
CA ALA A 182 -3.89 -16.30 5.77
C ALA A 182 -4.23 -15.23 6.83
N ILE A 183 -5.44 -14.67 6.75
CA ILE A 183 -6.02 -13.78 7.76
C ILE A 183 -6.07 -14.46 9.13
N VAL A 184 -6.53 -15.72 9.20
CA VAL A 184 -6.67 -16.47 10.46
C VAL A 184 -5.39 -17.22 10.82
N ASP A 185 -4.65 -17.70 9.82
CA ASP A 185 -3.49 -18.57 10.03
C ASP A 185 -2.25 -17.81 10.51
N TYR A 186 -2.11 -16.53 10.14
CA TYR A 186 -1.05 -15.67 10.64
C TYR A 186 -1.39 -15.14 12.04
N LYS A 187 -0.79 -15.73 13.08
CA LYS A 187 -1.27 -15.60 14.48
C LYS A 187 -0.84 -14.33 15.21
N ALA A 188 -0.06 -13.45 14.58
CA ALA A 188 0.32 -12.17 15.18
C ALA A 188 -0.93 -11.36 15.57
N LYS A 189 -0.98 -10.90 16.81
CA LYS A 189 -2.12 -10.12 17.33
C LYS A 189 -2.33 -8.83 16.51
N ALA A 190 -1.24 -8.15 16.15
CA ALA A 190 -1.29 -6.94 15.34
C ALA A 190 -1.93 -7.17 13.95
N TRP A 191 -1.73 -8.35 13.35
CA TRP A 191 -2.38 -8.73 12.09
C TRP A 191 -3.88 -9.01 12.29
N GLN A 192 -4.26 -9.68 13.37
CA GLN A 192 -5.68 -9.87 13.69
C GLN A 192 -6.39 -8.52 13.88
N THR A 193 -5.74 -7.57 14.56
CA THR A 193 -6.29 -6.22 14.72
C THR A 193 -6.31 -5.43 13.41
N TYR A 194 -5.31 -5.60 12.54
CA TYR A 194 -5.35 -5.01 11.18
C TYR A 194 -6.65 -5.43 10.46
N TRP A 195 -6.99 -6.72 10.50
CA TRP A 195 -8.21 -7.25 9.89
C TRP A 195 -9.50 -6.92 10.62
N GLN A 196 -9.45 -6.30 11.80
CA GLN A 196 -10.64 -5.77 12.44
C GLN A 196 -11.02 -4.40 11.87
N ARG A 197 -10.08 -3.65 11.27
CA ARG A 197 -10.30 -2.26 10.87
C ARG A 197 -10.89 -2.14 9.47
N ALA A 198 -11.90 -1.28 9.33
CA ALA A 198 -12.58 -1.04 8.06
C ALA A 198 -11.63 -0.54 6.95
N TRP A 199 -10.84 0.50 7.24
CA TRP A 199 -9.86 1.07 6.30
C TRP A 199 -8.85 0.03 5.79
N CYS A 200 -8.26 -0.76 6.69
CA CYS A 200 -7.30 -1.81 6.33
C CYS A 200 -7.92 -2.91 5.46
N ARG A 201 -9.20 -3.24 5.68
CA ARG A 201 -9.95 -4.16 4.81
C ARG A 201 -10.15 -3.53 3.44
N VAL A 202 -10.64 -2.29 3.35
CA VAL A 202 -10.84 -1.58 2.07
C VAL A 202 -9.56 -1.59 1.24
N GLU A 203 -8.43 -1.21 1.82
CA GLU A 203 -7.12 -1.21 1.15
C GLU A 203 -6.78 -2.60 0.57
N ALA A 204 -6.95 -3.65 1.38
CA ALA A 204 -6.67 -5.02 0.96
C ALA A 204 -7.60 -5.51 -0.16
N PHE A 205 -8.89 -5.15 -0.12
CA PHE A 205 -9.85 -5.53 -1.15
C PHE A 205 -9.68 -4.75 -2.43
N LEU A 206 -9.47 -3.43 -2.36
CA LEU A 206 -9.14 -2.62 -3.55
C LEU A 206 -7.88 -3.16 -4.23
N ALA A 207 -6.84 -3.52 -3.47
CA ALA A 207 -5.64 -4.12 -4.04
C ALA A 207 -5.92 -5.45 -4.77
N ALA A 208 -6.90 -6.22 -4.28
CA ALA A 208 -7.29 -7.51 -4.83
C ALA A 208 -8.29 -7.44 -6.00
N THR A 209 -8.96 -6.31 -6.24
CA THR A 209 -10.02 -6.21 -7.28
C THR A 209 -9.83 -5.08 -8.27
N VAL A 210 -9.37 -3.90 -7.83
CA VAL A 210 -9.16 -2.76 -8.74
C VAL A 210 -8.10 -3.14 -9.80
N PRO A 211 -8.34 -2.93 -11.10
CA PRO A 211 -7.35 -3.22 -12.12
C PRO A 211 -6.08 -2.38 -11.95
N ILE A 212 -4.92 -2.95 -12.27
CA ILE A 212 -3.68 -2.15 -12.41
C ILE A 212 -3.88 -1.12 -13.54
N ILE A 213 -3.57 0.14 -13.24
CA ILE A 213 -3.56 1.24 -14.20
C ILE A 213 -2.27 1.16 -15.04
N GLU A 214 -2.39 1.40 -16.35
CA GLU A 214 -1.26 1.36 -17.30
C GLU A 214 -0.57 -0.04 -17.31
N ASP A 215 -1.35 -1.09 -17.59
CA ASP A 215 -0.89 -2.49 -17.63
C ASP A 215 -0.17 -2.85 -18.94
N ASP A 216 0.79 -2.03 -19.36
CA ASP A 216 1.51 -2.12 -20.65
C ASP A 216 2.51 -3.30 -20.68
N GLY A 217 2.04 -4.51 -20.40
CA GLY A 217 2.89 -5.67 -20.14
C GLY A 217 3.62 -5.57 -18.79
N ARG A 218 3.06 -4.80 -17.84
CA ARG A 218 3.69 -4.46 -16.56
C ARG A 218 4.21 -5.69 -15.82
N GLY A 219 3.47 -6.79 -15.86
CA GLY A 219 3.83 -8.07 -15.26
C GLY A 219 5.18 -8.64 -15.72
N ALA A 220 5.65 -8.33 -16.93
CA ALA A 220 6.92 -8.85 -17.46
C ALA A 220 8.15 -8.41 -16.66
N ASN A 221 8.04 -7.32 -15.90
CA ASN A 221 9.12 -6.81 -15.04
C ASN A 221 9.23 -7.56 -13.70
N PHE A 222 8.24 -8.41 -13.40
CA PHE A 222 8.11 -9.08 -12.11
C PHE A 222 8.23 -10.59 -12.22
N ARG A 223 8.36 -11.25 -11.07
CA ARG A 223 8.40 -12.71 -10.94
C ARG A 223 7.47 -13.19 -9.83
N GLY A 224 7.19 -14.49 -9.84
CA GLY A 224 6.41 -15.14 -8.78
C GLY A 224 5.03 -14.52 -8.59
N ALA A 225 4.64 -14.28 -7.33
CA ALA A 225 3.31 -13.80 -6.99
C ALA A 225 2.96 -12.44 -7.62
N ILE A 226 3.93 -11.51 -7.76
CA ILE A 226 3.70 -10.19 -8.37
C ILE A 226 3.41 -10.34 -9.86
N HIS A 227 4.19 -11.17 -10.57
CA HIS A 227 3.93 -11.47 -11.98
C HIS A 227 2.54 -12.08 -12.19
N SER A 228 2.22 -13.13 -11.43
CA SER A 228 0.93 -13.82 -11.57
C SER A 228 -0.26 -12.94 -11.23
N ALA A 229 -0.15 -12.09 -10.21
CA ALA A 229 -1.19 -11.13 -9.88
C ALA A 229 -1.34 -10.07 -10.97
N ALA A 230 -0.22 -9.53 -11.49
CA ALA A 230 -0.24 -8.54 -12.56
C ALA A 230 -0.89 -9.09 -13.84
N GLN A 231 -0.60 -10.34 -14.23
CA GLN A 231 -1.29 -11.01 -15.36
C GLN A 231 -2.80 -11.13 -15.14
N ALA A 232 -3.23 -11.22 -13.88
CA ALA A 232 -4.63 -11.20 -13.50
C ALA A 232 -5.17 -9.78 -13.24
N ARG A 233 -4.42 -8.75 -13.66
CA ARG A 233 -4.68 -7.31 -13.49
C ARG A 233 -4.86 -6.87 -12.04
N ARG A 234 -4.27 -7.59 -11.10
CA ARG A 234 -4.43 -7.40 -9.65
C ARG A 234 -3.09 -7.25 -8.97
N ARG A 235 -3.11 -6.86 -7.69
CA ARG A 235 -1.89 -6.77 -6.87
C ARG A 235 -1.90 -7.92 -5.86
N PRO A 236 -0.76 -8.56 -5.61
CA PRO A 236 -0.68 -9.48 -4.50
C PRO A 236 -0.57 -8.68 -3.19
N HIS A 237 -0.94 -9.32 -2.08
CA HIS A 237 -0.76 -8.77 -0.73
C HIS A 237 0.32 -9.56 -0.01
N ALA A 238 1.40 -8.88 0.37
CA ALA A 238 2.51 -9.43 1.13
C ALA A 238 2.45 -8.99 2.59
N ILE A 239 2.78 -9.92 3.49
CA ILE A 239 2.97 -9.68 4.92
C ILE A 239 4.46 -9.82 5.23
N PHE A 240 5.01 -8.90 6.01
CA PHE A 240 6.35 -9.05 6.56
C PHE A 240 6.40 -8.51 7.98
N GLY A 241 6.49 -9.41 8.95
CA GLY A 241 6.49 -9.06 10.36
C GLY A 241 7.78 -9.42 11.09
N THR A 242 7.80 -9.15 12.39
CA THR A 242 8.90 -9.54 13.30
C THR A 242 9.23 -11.03 13.16
N LYS A 243 8.21 -11.89 12.96
CA LYS A 243 8.38 -13.33 12.75
C LYS A 243 9.21 -13.68 11.52
N GLU A 244 8.91 -13.06 10.38
CA GLU A 244 9.67 -13.29 9.14
C GLU A 244 11.10 -12.78 9.27
N LEU A 245 11.28 -11.61 9.90
CA LEU A 245 12.58 -11.01 10.16
C LEU A 245 13.47 -11.94 10.99
N THR A 246 13.00 -12.38 12.17
CA THR A 246 13.81 -13.20 13.09
C THR A 246 14.11 -14.59 12.53
N MET A 247 13.19 -15.15 11.75
CA MET A 247 13.39 -16.44 11.07
C MET A 247 14.14 -16.32 9.74
N SER A 248 14.57 -15.11 9.35
CA SER A 248 15.19 -14.83 8.04
C SER A 248 14.37 -15.36 6.86
N ARG A 249 13.05 -15.25 6.90
CA ARG A 249 12.14 -15.68 5.81
C ARG A 249 11.76 -14.55 4.85
N PRO A 250 11.46 -14.83 3.58
CA PRO A 250 10.93 -13.81 2.67
C PRO A 250 9.51 -13.37 3.10
N PRO A 251 9.01 -12.24 2.58
CA PRO A 251 7.62 -11.84 2.75
C PRO A 251 6.64 -12.94 2.34
N LEU A 252 5.58 -13.07 3.14
CA LEU A 252 4.53 -14.04 2.92
C LEU A 252 3.45 -13.43 2.03
N PHE A 253 3.26 -13.99 0.83
CA PHE A 253 2.17 -13.62 -0.05
C PHE A 253 0.90 -14.38 0.30
N ILE A 254 -0.20 -13.65 0.49
CA ILE A 254 -1.49 -14.26 0.80
C ILE A 254 -2.30 -14.53 -0.49
N PRO A 255 -3.21 -15.53 -0.48
CA PRO A 255 -4.10 -15.76 -1.60
C PRO A 255 -4.97 -14.53 -1.93
N PRO A 256 -5.40 -14.35 -3.19
CA PRO A 256 -6.28 -13.25 -3.58
C PRO A 256 -7.55 -13.21 -2.73
N LEU A 257 -7.88 -12.01 -2.26
CA LEU A 257 -8.98 -11.74 -1.34
C LEU A 257 -10.32 -11.60 -2.09
N THR A 258 -10.76 -12.67 -2.75
CA THR A 258 -11.97 -12.67 -3.57
C THR A 258 -13.06 -13.60 -3.03
N GLY A 259 -14.31 -13.42 -3.49
CA GLY A 259 -15.41 -14.33 -3.19
C GLY A 259 -15.80 -14.37 -1.71
N THR A 260 -15.75 -15.55 -1.09
CA THR A 260 -16.21 -15.75 0.30
C THR A 260 -15.40 -14.96 1.32
N THR A 261 -14.13 -14.68 1.05
CA THR A 261 -13.29 -13.82 1.91
C THR A 261 -13.85 -12.40 1.98
N PHE A 262 -14.36 -11.86 0.86
CA PHE A 262 -14.98 -10.54 0.81
C PHE A 262 -16.23 -10.49 1.69
N LEU A 263 -17.09 -11.51 1.59
CA LEU A 263 -18.31 -11.59 2.40
C LEU A 263 -18.00 -11.71 3.89
N LYS A 264 -16.99 -12.50 4.26
CA LYS A 264 -16.63 -12.73 5.67
C LYS A 264 -15.95 -11.54 6.33
N TYR A 265 -15.19 -10.76 5.56
CA TYR A 265 -14.43 -9.61 6.05
C TYR A 265 -14.86 -8.34 5.35
N ALA A 266 -16.18 -8.17 5.19
CA ALA A 266 -16.76 -7.00 4.54
C ALA A 266 -16.19 -5.72 5.20
N PRO A 267 -15.59 -4.78 4.44
CA PRO A 267 -14.96 -3.61 5.03
C PRO A 267 -15.92 -2.74 5.84
N GLU A 268 -17.19 -2.65 5.43
CA GLU A 268 -18.23 -1.93 6.15
C GLU A 268 -18.56 -2.51 7.53
N GLU A 269 -18.17 -3.75 7.82
CA GLU A 269 -18.31 -4.38 9.14
C GLU A 269 -17.05 -4.23 10.00
N GLY A 270 -16.04 -3.51 9.52
CA GLY A 270 -14.82 -3.24 10.28
C GLY A 270 -14.98 -2.12 11.30
N ASP A 271 -14.10 -2.14 12.30
CA ASP A 271 -13.96 -1.09 13.30
C ASP A 271 -13.46 0.21 12.67
N LEU A 272 -14.07 1.31 13.09
CA LEU A 272 -13.72 2.66 12.67
C LEU A 272 -13.24 3.49 13.86
N THR A 273 -12.26 4.35 13.60
CA THR A 273 -11.87 5.39 14.57
C THR A 273 -12.86 6.56 14.52
N SER A 274 -13.39 6.86 13.33
CA SER A 274 -14.48 7.82 13.15
C SER A 274 -15.62 7.18 12.36
N GLU A 275 -16.81 7.15 12.95
CA GLU A 275 -18.02 6.64 12.27
C GLU A 275 -18.43 7.49 11.05
N THR A 276 -17.92 8.71 10.95
CA THR A 276 -18.11 9.57 9.77
C THR A 276 -17.51 8.98 8.50
N ASP A 277 -16.55 8.06 8.61
CA ASP A 277 -15.86 7.46 7.48
C ASP A 277 -16.71 6.33 6.85
N ARG A 278 -17.73 5.82 7.56
CA ARG A 278 -18.52 4.67 7.13
C ARG A 278 -19.16 4.84 5.74
N PRO A 279 -19.73 6.00 5.36
CA PRO A 279 -20.23 6.20 4.00
C PRO A 279 -19.13 6.09 2.93
N VAL A 280 -17.91 6.57 3.22
CA VAL A 280 -16.79 6.48 2.29
C VAL A 280 -16.29 5.04 2.17
N ILE A 281 -16.18 4.33 3.31
CA ILE A 281 -15.90 2.89 3.31
C ILE A 281 -16.92 2.13 2.45
N ALA A 282 -18.21 2.42 2.60
CA ALA A 282 -19.25 1.76 1.82
C ALA A 282 -19.12 2.05 0.32
N LEU A 283 -18.77 3.29 -0.05
CA LEU A 283 -18.52 3.68 -1.45
C LEU A 283 -17.32 2.92 -2.04
N LEU A 284 -16.15 2.98 -1.38
CA LEU A 284 -14.94 2.30 -1.83
C LEU A 284 -15.13 0.78 -1.87
N THR A 285 -15.92 0.23 -0.95
CA THR A 285 -16.25 -1.20 -0.95
C THR A 285 -17.13 -1.56 -2.15
N ALA A 286 -18.10 -0.71 -2.50
CA ALA A 286 -18.94 -0.94 -3.68
C ALA A 286 -18.09 -0.88 -4.97
N GLU A 287 -17.14 0.05 -5.07
CA GLU A 287 -16.15 0.08 -6.15
C GLU A 287 -15.34 -1.22 -6.21
N ALA A 288 -14.81 -1.68 -5.07
CA ALA A 288 -14.06 -2.92 -4.99
C ALA A 288 -14.88 -4.15 -5.40
N ARG A 289 -16.20 -4.16 -5.20
CA ARG A 289 -17.10 -5.25 -5.62
C ARG A 289 -17.44 -5.21 -7.11
N ALA A 290 -17.42 -4.02 -7.71
CA ALA A 290 -17.79 -3.81 -9.11
C ALA A 290 -16.62 -4.08 -10.08
N ALA A 291 -15.38 -3.98 -9.58
CA ALA A 291 -14.14 -4.26 -10.31
C ALA A 291 -13.88 -5.76 -10.53
#